data_AF-D2V5K3-F1
#
_entry.id   AF-D2V5K3-F1
#
_cell.length_a   1.000
_cell.length_b   1.000
_cell.length_c   1.000
_cell.angle_alpha   90.00
_cell.angle_beta   90.00
_cell.angle_gamma   90.00
#
_symmetry.space_group_name_H-M   'P 1'
#
loop_
_entity.id
_entity.type
_entity.pdbx_description
1 polymer ?
#
loop_
_entity_poly.entity_id
_entity_poly.type
_entity_poly.pdbx_seq_one_letter_code
_entity_poly.pdbx_strand_id
1 'polypeptide(L)'
;MKRHQPIAILYQAIQPPTIDGILKPCKPGGYKDSGADIAFNLLAANRTIVTPQRGMLHLHDMLIRMMSVDDAKLWDDLEWVFPDSKEGIEECLKKGAKVIWANTVLFEEHPLHDLIRAQQKQVESQCEVSEWCGLDLRGVEFVGQHPKLVQQFDDKFDTNQMLKKENLPVANSLIVSTREKLEEMKLLGFYKEGIKILEELSEESLRENGIEFPLIIKPVRGRGSEGVEKVDNFDSFVEKSTQLINQTIQVNNKPVPKYGYYFIVEEFLNGDELTLTVMPPGNYIMYDIQEMEFSNHWALPPVKRFNHQNGVAPYNGIVAVVNNSVVLKDFDSDEAIQKIIKACEKAAELVQAKAPIRIDCRSHQTSDSVEFKMFDLNMKPNMTGPGRDNRDNQDSLSAIAAREIGWNYQDLLLMILNQSWH
;
A
#
# COMPACT_ATOMS: atom_id res chain seq x y z
N MET A 1 17.65 6.15 18.82
CA MET A 1 16.17 6.08 18.85
C MET A 1 15.54 7.46 19.02
N LYS A 2 14.61 7.85 18.14
CA LYS A 2 13.92 9.16 18.11
C LYS A 2 12.86 9.28 19.23
N ARG A 3 13.30 9.26 20.50
CA ARG A 3 12.41 9.08 21.67
C ARG A 3 11.38 10.20 21.91
N HIS A 4 11.50 11.38 21.29
CA HIS A 4 10.76 12.58 21.73
C HIS A 4 10.13 13.46 20.65
N GLN A 5 10.20 13.10 19.37
CA GLN A 5 9.53 13.92 18.36
C GLN A 5 8.01 13.70 18.41
N PRO A 6 7.18 14.77 18.49
CA PRO A 6 5.73 14.63 18.49
C PRO A 6 5.22 14.15 17.13
N ILE A 7 4.37 13.13 17.13
CA ILE A 7 3.93 12.41 15.92
C ILE A 7 2.46 12.73 15.64
N ALA A 8 2.14 13.20 14.44
CA ALA A 8 0.77 13.28 13.94
C ALA A 8 0.50 12.18 12.93
N ILE A 9 -0.69 11.58 12.98
CA ILE A 9 -1.10 10.52 12.05
C ILE A 9 -2.19 11.05 11.12
N LEU A 10 -1.97 10.90 9.82
CA LEU A 10 -2.93 11.30 8.80
C LEU A 10 -3.84 10.13 8.42
N TYR A 11 -5.09 10.44 8.10
CA TYR A 11 -6.04 9.53 7.47
C TYR A 11 -6.54 10.12 6.14
N GLN A 12 -7.03 9.26 5.25
CA GLN A 12 -7.59 9.64 3.95
C GLN A 12 -8.92 10.38 4.11
N ALA A 13 -8.87 11.70 3.96
CA ALA A 13 -10.03 12.57 3.92
C ALA A 13 -10.28 13.12 2.50
N ILE A 14 -9.22 13.31 1.72
CA ILE A 14 -9.33 13.79 0.34
C ILE A 14 -9.45 12.64 -0.66
N GLN A 15 -10.21 12.89 -1.73
CA GLN A 15 -10.39 11.97 -2.84
C GLN A 15 -9.16 12.04 -3.77
N PRO A 16 -8.48 10.91 -4.03
CA PRO A 16 -7.44 10.86 -5.05
C PRO A 16 -7.96 11.35 -6.41
N PRO A 17 -7.13 12.05 -7.20
CA PRO A 17 -7.52 12.51 -8.52
C PRO A 17 -7.78 11.33 -9.47
N THR A 18 -8.46 11.61 -10.57
CA THR A 18 -8.50 10.69 -11.70
C THR A 18 -7.14 10.69 -12.39
N ILE A 19 -6.51 9.52 -12.52
CA ILE A 19 -5.22 9.35 -13.19
C ILE A 19 -5.46 8.42 -14.38
N ASP A 20 -5.12 8.89 -15.59
CA ASP A 20 -5.33 8.16 -16.85
C ASP A 20 -6.78 7.68 -17.04
N GLY A 21 -7.74 8.52 -16.63
CA GLY A 21 -9.17 8.21 -16.68
C GLY A 21 -9.65 7.22 -15.61
N ILE A 22 -8.79 6.77 -14.70
CA ILE A 22 -9.13 5.86 -13.60
C ILE A 22 -9.27 6.64 -12.28
N LEU A 23 -10.45 6.56 -11.65
CA LEU A 23 -10.66 7.10 -10.31
C LEU A 23 -10.49 6.00 -9.26
N LYS A 24 -9.58 6.20 -8.31
CA LYS A 24 -9.41 5.30 -7.16
C LYS A 24 -10.32 5.76 -6.02
N PRO A 25 -11.43 5.06 -5.70
CA PRO A 25 -12.34 5.52 -4.65
C PRO A 25 -11.67 5.54 -3.28
N CYS A 26 -12.06 6.48 -2.42
CA CYS A 26 -11.64 6.48 -1.02
C CYS A 26 -11.97 5.15 -0.33
N LYS A 27 -11.08 4.69 0.55
CA LYS A 27 -11.42 3.58 1.46
C LYS A 27 -12.59 4.05 2.35
N PRO A 28 -13.62 3.22 2.58
CA PRO A 28 -14.62 3.52 3.60
C PRO A 28 -13.96 3.81 4.96
N GLY A 29 -14.24 4.97 5.54
CA GLY A 29 -13.61 5.44 6.79
C GLY A 29 -12.18 5.96 6.64
N GLY A 30 -11.58 5.92 5.46
CA GLY A 30 -10.34 6.63 5.16
C GLY A 30 -9.11 6.19 5.95
N TYR A 31 -9.03 4.92 6.38
CA TYR A 31 -7.93 4.41 7.24
C TYR A 31 -7.87 5.00 8.66
N LYS A 32 -8.86 5.79 9.10
CA LYS A 32 -8.89 6.36 10.45
C LYS A 32 -8.78 5.30 11.55
N ASP A 33 -9.39 4.14 11.32
CA ASP A 33 -9.35 2.97 12.20
C ASP A 33 -7.92 2.51 12.45
N SER A 34 -7.20 2.18 11.37
CA SER A 34 -5.79 1.79 11.45
C SER A 34 -4.88 2.93 11.93
N GLY A 35 -5.21 4.19 11.62
CA GLY A 35 -4.43 5.32 12.09
C GLY A 35 -4.52 5.48 13.61
N ALA A 36 -5.71 5.27 14.18
CA ALA A 36 -5.91 5.27 15.62
C ALA A 36 -5.24 4.06 16.30
N ASP A 37 -5.23 2.88 15.67
CA ASP A 37 -4.45 1.71 16.14
C ASP A 37 -2.95 2.03 16.24
N ILE A 38 -2.39 2.70 15.21
CA ILE A 38 -0.99 3.13 15.19
C ILE A 38 -0.73 4.15 16.32
N ALA A 39 -1.57 5.18 16.43
CA ALA A 39 -1.41 6.23 17.43
C ALA A 39 -1.41 5.67 18.85
N PHE A 40 -2.37 4.80 19.15
CA PHE A 40 -2.51 4.17 20.46
C PHE A 40 -1.27 3.33 20.82
N ASN A 41 -0.78 2.50 19.89
CA ASN A 41 0.39 1.64 20.14
C ASN A 41 1.68 2.44 20.28
N LEU A 42 1.86 3.52 19.50
CA LEU A 42 2.99 4.42 19.65
C LEU A 42 2.93 5.20 20.97
N LEU A 43 1.75 5.62 21.42
CA LEU A 43 1.56 6.24 22.73
C LEU A 43 1.90 5.28 23.87
N ALA A 44 1.43 4.04 23.78
CA ALA A 44 1.80 2.95 24.68
C ALA A 44 3.31 2.67 24.67
N ALA A 45 4.00 2.96 23.56
CA ALA A 45 5.46 2.85 23.42
C ALA A 45 6.21 4.07 23.97
N ASN A 46 5.51 4.92 24.71
CA ASN A 46 6.01 6.17 25.26
C ASN A 46 6.53 7.13 24.17
N ARG A 47 5.84 7.17 23.02
CA ARG A 47 6.00 8.25 22.03
C ARG A 47 4.93 9.32 22.26
N THR A 48 5.29 10.56 21.98
CA THR A 48 4.33 11.68 22.06
C THR A 48 3.49 11.71 20.79
N ILE A 49 2.17 11.67 20.95
CA ILE A 49 1.21 11.76 19.85
C ILE A 49 0.60 13.15 19.85
N VAL A 50 0.47 13.75 18.69
CA VAL A 50 -0.31 14.96 18.48
C VAL A 50 -1.70 14.53 18.02
N THR A 51 -2.75 15.05 18.66
CA THR A 51 -4.14 14.74 18.34
C THR A 51 -4.95 16.01 18.02
N PRO A 52 -6.02 15.92 17.21
CA PRO A 52 -6.79 17.09 16.79
C PRO A 52 -7.38 17.88 17.95
N GLN A 53 -8.00 17.21 18.92
CA GLN A 53 -8.77 17.88 19.97
C GLN A 53 -7.88 18.37 21.12
N ARG A 54 -6.71 17.77 21.33
CA ARG A 54 -5.95 17.93 22.59
C ARG A 54 -4.51 18.41 22.39
N GLY A 55 -4.01 18.42 21.15
CA GLY A 55 -2.61 18.74 20.91
C GLY A 55 -1.72 17.60 21.35
N MET A 56 -0.70 17.87 22.15
CA MET A 56 0.27 16.85 22.58
C MET A 56 -0.32 15.93 23.66
N LEU A 57 -0.23 14.64 23.42
CA LEU A 57 -0.69 13.57 24.29
C LEU A 57 0.49 12.68 24.67
N HIS A 58 0.66 12.47 25.97
CA HIS A 58 1.68 11.61 26.57
C HIS A 58 1.05 10.38 27.23
N LEU A 59 1.84 9.33 27.46
CA LEU A 59 1.35 8.08 28.04
C LEU A 59 0.64 8.30 29.39
N HIS A 60 1.15 9.21 30.23
CA HIS A 60 0.53 9.54 31.50
C HIS A 60 -0.91 10.06 31.34
N ASP A 61 -1.16 10.89 30.31
CA ASP A 61 -2.49 11.43 30.02
C ASP A 61 -3.47 10.32 29.62
N MET A 62 -2.98 9.29 28.91
CA MET A 62 -3.80 8.12 28.53
C MET A 62 -4.17 7.27 29.75
N LEU A 63 -3.21 7.00 30.64
CA LEU A 63 -3.43 6.19 31.83
C LEU A 63 -4.50 6.81 32.75
N ILE A 64 -4.46 8.13 32.94
CA ILE A 64 -5.49 8.86 33.70
C ILE A 64 -6.89 8.65 33.09
N ARG A 65 -6.99 8.64 31.76
CA ARG A 65 -8.28 8.50 31.04
C ARG A 65 -8.83 7.09 31.08
N MET A 66 -7.97 6.07 30.93
CA MET A 66 -8.41 4.68 31.05
C MET A 66 -8.97 4.38 32.45
N MET A 67 -8.52 5.12 33.47
CA MET A 67 -9.07 5.04 34.83
C MET A 67 -10.38 5.84 35.00
N SER A 68 -10.72 6.72 34.06
CA SER A 68 -12.01 7.42 34.04
C SER A 68 -13.03 6.59 33.25
N VAL A 69 -14.09 6.15 33.92
CA VAL A 69 -15.07 5.16 33.41
C VAL A 69 -15.91 5.70 32.21
N ASP A 70 -15.78 7.00 31.88
CA ASP A 70 -16.65 7.71 30.94
C ASP A 70 -15.97 8.22 29.65
N ASP A 71 -14.70 7.89 29.38
CA ASP A 71 -14.03 8.42 28.16
C ASP A 71 -14.33 7.58 26.91
N ALA A 72 -15.61 7.55 26.50
CA ALA A 72 -16.05 6.93 25.23
C ALA A 72 -15.29 7.48 23.99
N LYS A 73 -14.62 8.62 24.13
CA LYS A 73 -13.82 9.25 23.08
C LYS A 73 -12.46 8.59 22.86
N LEU A 74 -11.93 7.80 23.80
CA LEU A 74 -10.71 7.00 23.56
C LEU A 74 -10.90 6.02 22.39
N TRP A 75 -12.14 5.60 22.15
CA TRP A 75 -12.51 4.64 21.13
C TRP A 75 -12.98 5.29 19.83
N ASP A 76 -13.14 6.61 19.77
CA ASP A 76 -13.40 7.33 18.51
C ASP A 76 -12.10 7.50 17.74
N ASP A 77 -12.03 6.90 16.55
CA ASP A 77 -10.86 6.99 15.69
C ASP A 77 -10.46 8.44 15.35
N LEU A 78 -11.43 9.34 15.19
CA LEU A 78 -11.18 10.74 14.83
C LEU A 78 -10.59 11.58 15.96
N GLU A 79 -10.49 11.04 17.18
CA GLU A 79 -9.74 11.69 18.26
C GLU A 79 -8.23 11.47 18.14
N TRP A 80 -7.78 10.57 17.25
CA TRP A 80 -6.38 10.17 17.12
C TRP A 80 -5.70 10.63 15.82
N VAL A 81 -6.48 10.98 14.80
CA VAL A 81 -5.95 11.18 13.44
C VAL A 81 -6.39 12.52 12.84
N PHE A 82 -5.54 13.11 12.02
CA PHE A 82 -5.82 14.32 11.25
C PHE A 82 -6.22 13.97 9.82
N PRO A 83 -7.13 14.74 9.18
CA PRO A 83 -7.37 14.57 7.76
C PRO A 83 -6.11 14.94 6.97
N ASP A 84 -5.87 14.25 5.87
CA ASP A 84 -4.76 14.51 4.94
C ASP A 84 -4.96 15.72 4.01
N SER A 85 -5.98 16.55 4.28
CA SER A 85 -6.15 17.84 3.61
C SER A 85 -5.05 18.81 4.02
N LYS A 86 -4.90 19.89 3.24
CA LYS A 86 -3.95 20.97 3.57
C LYS A 86 -4.20 21.52 4.97
N GLU A 87 -5.46 21.79 5.31
CA GLU A 87 -5.86 22.35 6.60
C GLU A 87 -5.55 21.41 7.76
N GLY A 88 -5.79 20.10 7.59
CA GLY A 88 -5.47 19.09 8.61
C GLY A 88 -3.97 18.95 8.85
N ILE A 89 -3.18 18.95 7.78
CA ILE A 89 -1.71 18.93 7.87
C ILE A 89 -1.19 20.21 8.54
N GLU A 90 -1.69 21.38 8.16
CA GLU A 90 -1.32 22.63 8.83
C GLU A 90 -1.70 22.62 10.31
N GLU A 91 -2.88 22.10 10.66
CA GLU A 91 -3.35 22.01 12.05
C GLU A 91 -2.41 21.15 12.90
N CYS A 92 -1.99 19.99 12.41
CA CYS A 92 -1.10 19.12 13.18
C CYS A 92 0.29 19.75 13.39
N LEU A 93 0.81 20.48 12.40
CA LEU A 93 2.06 21.24 12.52
C LEU A 93 1.93 22.39 13.52
N LYS A 94 0.83 23.16 13.49
CA LYS A 94 0.54 24.23 14.46
C LYS A 94 0.43 23.69 15.89
N LYS A 95 0.02 22.44 16.06
CA LYS A 95 -0.02 21.72 17.35
C LYS A 95 1.32 21.09 17.75
N GLY A 96 2.38 21.32 16.98
CA GLY A 96 3.75 20.94 17.35
C GLY A 96 4.24 19.61 16.78
N ALA A 97 3.54 19.02 15.79
CA ALA A 97 4.01 17.81 15.14
C ALA A 97 5.38 18.02 14.48
N LYS A 98 6.28 17.06 14.69
CA LYS A 98 7.60 16.97 14.04
C LYS A 98 7.77 15.71 13.20
N VAL A 99 6.90 14.71 13.38
CA VAL A 99 6.80 13.56 12.48
C VAL A 99 5.38 13.49 11.93
N ILE A 100 5.24 13.40 10.62
CA ILE A 100 3.97 13.22 9.92
C ILE A 100 3.91 11.77 9.42
N TRP A 101 3.03 10.97 10.03
CA TRP A 101 2.76 9.60 9.60
C TRP A 101 1.63 9.58 8.57
N ALA A 102 2.01 9.35 7.30
CA ALA A 102 1.10 9.35 6.17
C ALA A 102 0.35 8.01 6.02
N ASN A 103 -0.59 7.71 6.93
CA ASN A 103 -1.48 6.55 6.79
C ASN A 103 -2.66 6.86 5.85
N THR A 104 -2.35 7.34 4.65
CA THR A 104 -3.32 7.74 3.62
C THR A 104 -2.88 7.30 2.22
N VAL A 105 -3.76 7.40 1.23
CA VAL A 105 -3.42 7.18 -0.18
C VAL A 105 -2.73 8.44 -0.72
N LEU A 106 -1.47 8.29 -1.09
CA LEU A 106 -0.66 9.40 -1.63
C LEU A 106 -0.69 9.42 -3.16
N PHE A 107 -0.55 10.62 -3.72
CA PHE A 107 -0.50 10.92 -5.15
C PHE A 107 0.29 12.22 -5.39
N GLU A 108 0.68 12.54 -6.62
CA GLU A 108 1.63 13.64 -6.87
C GLU A 108 1.08 15.00 -6.44
N GLU A 109 -0.20 15.26 -6.65
CA GLU A 109 -0.90 16.50 -6.25
C GLU A 109 -1.39 16.49 -4.79
N HIS A 110 -0.96 15.51 -3.98
CA HIS A 110 -1.38 15.41 -2.59
C HIS A 110 -0.76 16.57 -1.77
N PRO A 111 -1.49 17.22 -0.83
CA PRO A 111 -0.96 18.34 -0.03
C PRO A 111 0.36 18.04 0.70
N LEU A 112 0.57 16.79 1.12
CA LEU A 112 1.83 16.32 1.68
C LEU A 112 3.04 16.51 0.71
N HIS A 113 2.85 16.38 -0.60
CA HIS A 113 3.91 16.61 -1.58
C HIS A 113 4.38 18.07 -1.56
N ASP A 114 3.43 19.00 -1.49
CA ASP A 114 3.74 20.43 -1.38
C ASP A 114 4.42 20.77 -0.05
N LEU A 115 4.01 20.14 1.06
CA LEU A 115 4.69 20.29 2.36
C LEU A 115 6.16 19.85 2.26
N ILE A 116 6.43 18.68 1.67
CA ILE A 116 7.80 18.16 1.47
C ILE A 116 8.62 19.17 0.65
N ARG A 117 8.08 19.66 -0.47
CA ARG A 117 8.77 20.64 -1.32
C ARG A 117 9.04 21.96 -0.58
N ALA A 118 8.07 22.45 0.19
CA ALA A 118 8.23 23.68 0.97
C ALA A 118 9.30 23.54 2.05
N GLN A 119 9.37 22.38 2.71
CA GLN A 119 10.43 22.09 3.67
C GLN A 119 11.80 22.06 2.99
N GLN A 120 11.95 21.33 1.89
CA GLN A 120 13.22 21.22 1.16
C GLN A 120 13.72 22.61 0.73
N LYS A 121 12.84 23.43 0.14
CA LYS A 121 13.16 24.81 -0.21
C LYS A 121 13.58 25.64 0.99
N GLN A 122 12.89 25.52 2.14
CA GLN A 122 13.24 26.27 3.35
C GLN A 122 14.64 25.88 3.86
N VAL A 123 14.98 24.59 3.82
CA VAL A 123 16.31 24.08 4.21
C VAL A 123 17.38 24.64 3.28
N GLU A 124 17.14 24.64 1.96
CA GLU A 124 18.06 25.17 0.95
C GLU A 124 18.24 26.69 1.04
N SER A 125 17.14 27.43 1.22
CA SER A 125 17.14 28.90 1.28
C SER A 125 17.57 29.46 2.63
N GLN A 126 17.67 28.62 3.66
CA GLN A 126 17.94 29.00 5.05
C GLN A 126 16.94 30.00 5.63
N CYS A 127 15.71 30.05 5.09
CA CYS A 127 14.65 30.91 5.63
C CYS A 127 14.19 30.42 7.01
N GLU A 128 13.86 31.34 7.92
CA GLU A 128 13.36 30.99 9.26
C GLU A 128 11.97 30.33 9.21
N VAL A 129 11.13 30.72 8.26
CA VAL A 129 9.79 30.18 8.05
C VAL A 129 9.62 29.75 6.59
N SER A 130 8.84 28.69 6.38
CA SER A 130 8.49 28.22 5.05
C SER A 130 7.35 29.04 4.43
N GLU A 131 7.28 29.02 3.10
CA GLU A 131 6.11 29.52 2.35
C GLU A 131 4.83 28.72 2.64
N TRP A 132 4.98 27.53 3.22
CA TRP A 132 3.89 26.67 3.65
C TRP A 132 3.45 27.08 5.05
N CYS A 133 2.31 27.77 5.12
CA CYS A 133 1.64 28.19 6.37
C CYS A 133 2.47 29.05 7.35
N GLY A 134 3.64 29.56 6.94
CA GLY A 134 4.48 30.44 7.75
C GLY A 134 5.12 29.75 8.95
N LEU A 135 5.21 28.42 8.94
CA LEU A 135 5.83 27.64 10.02
C LEU A 135 7.27 27.27 9.69
N ASP A 136 8.06 27.02 10.74
CA ASP A 136 9.38 26.42 10.63
C ASP A 136 9.24 24.89 10.44
N LEU A 137 9.50 24.44 9.21
CA LEU A 137 9.43 23.03 8.84
C LEU A 137 10.76 22.30 9.00
N ARG A 138 11.84 22.98 9.41
CA ARG A 138 13.13 22.33 9.62
C ARG A 138 13.00 21.24 10.68
N GLY A 139 13.56 20.08 10.38
CA GLY A 139 13.50 18.90 11.23
C GLY A 139 12.11 18.24 11.33
N VAL A 140 11.14 18.64 10.48
CA VAL A 140 9.96 17.80 10.23
C VAL A 140 10.41 16.54 9.48
N GLU A 141 9.77 15.43 9.77
CA GLU A 141 10.07 14.13 9.18
C GLU A 141 8.78 13.44 8.71
N PHE A 142 8.92 12.52 7.78
CA PHE A 142 7.81 11.81 7.16
C PHE A 142 7.95 10.30 7.38
N VAL A 143 6.86 9.67 7.83
CA VAL A 143 6.71 8.21 7.80
C VAL A 143 5.71 7.85 6.70
N GLY A 144 6.12 6.99 5.78
CA GLY A 144 5.36 6.63 4.59
C GLY A 144 6.17 6.82 3.31
N GLN A 145 5.52 6.68 2.17
CA GLN A 145 6.17 6.82 0.86
C GLN A 145 6.20 8.29 0.42
N HIS A 146 7.07 8.61 -0.54
CA HIS A 146 7.00 9.90 -1.21
C HIS A 146 5.80 9.93 -2.19
N PRO A 147 4.93 10.96 -2.18
CA PRO A 147 3.67 10.93 -2.93
C PRO A 147 3.82 10.71 -4.44
N LYS A 148 4.83 11.35 -5.05
CA LYS A 148 5.17 11.14 -6.47
C LYS A 148 5.52 9.69 -6.81
N LEU A 149 6.27 9.01 -5.92
CA LEU A 149 6.66 7.60 -6.14
C LEU A 149 5.44 6.69 -6.02
N VAL A 150 4.50 6.99 -5.11
CA VAL A 150 3.25 6.24 -5.02
C VAL A 150 2.45 6.36 -6.31
N GLN A 151 2.23 7.57 -6.82
CA GLN A 151 1.52 7.76 -8.09
C GLN A 151 2.16 7.00 -9.25
N GLN A 152 3.49 7.12 -9.37
CA GLN A 152 4.29 6.47 -10.40
C GLN A 152 4.17 4.94 -10.34
N PHE A 153 4.29 4.34 -9.16
CA PHE A 153 4.33 2.88 -8.99
C PHE A 153 3.00 2.23 -8.59
N ASP A 154 1.90 3.00 -8.48
CA ASP A 154 0.54 2.47 -8.29
C ASP A 154 -0.11 2.06 -9.62
N ASP A 155 0.48 2.42 -10.78
CA ASP A 155 0.17 1.75 -12.05
C ASP A 155 0.82 0.37 -12.04
N LYS A 156 -0.01 -0.65 -11.82
CA LYS A 156 0.45 -2.03 -11.71
C LYS A 156 1.07 -2.54 -12.99
N PHE A 157 0.58 -2.11 -14.15
CA PHE A 157 1.10 -2.58 -15.43
C PHE A 157 2.49 -2.01 -15.69
N ASP A 158 2.65 -0.69 -15.58
CA ASP A 158 3.94 -0.05 -15.85
C ASP A 158 5.00 -0.50 -14.85
N THR A 159 4.60 -0.66 -13.58
CA THR A 159 5.49 -1.20 -12.54
C THR A 159 5.91 -2.63 -12.91
N ASN A 160 4.99 -3.50 -13.27
CA ASN A 160 5.30 -4.87 -13.69
C ASN A 160 6.20 -4.91 -14.93
N GLN A 161 5.97 -4.05 -15.93
CA GLN A 161 6.81 -3.95 -17.12
C GLN A 161 8.22 -3.43 -16.81
N MET A 162 8.33 -2.44 -15.91
CA MET A 162 9.63 -1.95 -15.43
C MET A 162 10.41 -3.08 -14.74
N LEU A 163 9.78 -3.78 -13.79
CA LEU A 163 10.40 -4.90 -13.07
C LEU A 163 10.80 -6.03 -14.03
N LYS A 164 9.96 -6.35 -15.03
CA LYS A 164 10.26 -7.35 -16.06
C LYS A 164 11.46 -6.95 -16.92
N LYS A 165 11.63 -5.67 -17.27
CA LYS A 165 12.81 -5.17 -18.00
C LYS A 165 14.12 -5.33 -17.19
N GLU A 166 14.02 -5.30 -15.87
CA GLU A 166 15.12 -5.59 -14.94
C GLU A 166 15.32 -7.10 -14.69
N ASN A 167 14.71 -7.96 -15.52
CA ASN A 167 14.75 -9.43 -15.43
C ASN A 167 14.20 -10.00 -14.12
N LEU A 168 13.30 -9.27 -13.45
CA LEU A 168 12.64 -9.79 -12.26
C LEU A 168 11.46 -10.71 -12.64
N PRO A 169 11.20 -11.77 -11.86
CA PRO A 169 10.14 -12.73 -12.15
C PRO A 169 8.78 -12.10 -11.87
N VAL A 170 8.13 -11.60 -12.90
CA VAL A 170 6.81 -10.97 -12.84
C VAL A 170 5.85 -11.71 -13.76
N ALA A 171 4.59 -11.81 -13.35
CA ALA A 171 3.53 -12.38 -14.16
C ALA A 171 3.42 -11.68 -15.53
N ASN A 172 3.37 -12.47 -16.59
CA ASN A 172 3.08 -12.03 -17.94
C ASN A 172 1.73 -11.32 -17.96
N SER A 173 1.72 -10.12 -18.52
CA SER A 173 0.52 -9.31 -18.61
C SER A 173 0.53 -8.41 -19.83
N LEU A 174 -0.66 -8.03 -20.26
CA LEU A 174 -0.93 -7.03 -21.27
C LEU A 174 -2.08 -6.13 -20.82
N ILE A 175 -2.21 -4.96 -21.43
CA ILE A 175 -3.33 -4.04 -21.20
C ILE A 175 -4.33 -4.12 -22.35
N VAL A 176 -5.62 -4.17 -22.02
CA VAL A 176 -6.73 -4.33 -22.97
C VAL A 176 -7.77 -3.25 -22.77
N SER A 177 -8.33 -2.77 -23.88
CA SER A 177 -9.51 -1.91 -23.94
C SER A 177 -10.45 -2.40 -25.05
N THR A 178 -11.73 -2.01 -25.00
CA THR A 178 -12.59 -2.06 -26.19
C THR A 178 -12.18 -0.97 -27.17
N ARG A 179 -12.53 -1.13 -28.45
CA ARG A 179 -12.29 -0.09 -29.47
C ARG A 179 -13.00 1.21 -29.11
N GLU A 180 -14.24 1.12 -28.63
CA GLU A 180 -15.03 2.29 -28.20
C GLU A 180 -14.30 3.09 -27.11
N LYS A 181 -13.85 2.42 -26.04
CA LYS A 181 -13.14 3.08 -24.94
C LYS A 181 -11.79 3.62 -25.36
N LEU A 182 -11.13 2.98 -26.31
CA LEU A 182 -9.87 3.47 -26.88
C LEU A 182 -10.05 4.79 -27.64
N GLU A 183 -11.11 4.90 -28.45
CA GLU A 183 -11.43 6.15 -29.13
C GLU A 183 -11.86 7.25 -28.13
N GLU A 184 -12.60 6.89 -27.08
CA GLU A 184 -12.94 7.82 -25.98
C GLU A 184 -11.68 8.37 -25.30
N MET A 185 -10.70 7.51 -24.97
CA MET A 185 -9.41 7.93 -24.38
C MET A 185 -8.62 8.88 -25.28
N LYS A 186 -8.59 8.62 -26.59
CA LYS A 186 -7.90 9.48 -27.57
C LYS A 186 -8.53 10.87 -27.62
N LEU A 187 -9.86 10.94 -27.61
CA LEU A 187 -10.59 12.22 -27.59
C LEU A 187 -10.34 13.01 -26.30
N LEU A 188 -10.20 12.31 -25.17
CA LEU A 188 -9.93 12.93 -23.88
C LEU A 188 -8.45 13.25 -23.64
N GLY A 189 -7.54 12.81 -24.52
CA GLY A 189 -6.13 13.19 -24.50
C GLY A 189 -5.23 12.40 -23.53
N PHE A 190 -5.65 11.21 -23.08
CA PHE A 190 -4.86 10.36 -22.16
C PHE A 190 -4.58 8.95 -22.70
N TYR A 191 -4.33 8.82 -24.01
CA TYR A 191 -3.99 7.54 -24.63
C TYR A 191 -2.67 6.95 -24.09
N LYS A 192 -2.67 5.64 -23.83
CA LYS A 192 -1.51 4.86 -23.44
C LYS A 192 -1.10 3.89 -24.55
N GLU A 193 0.18 3.90 -24.91
CA GLU A 193 0.74 2.98 -25.90
C GLU A 193 0.68 1.53 -25.40
N GLY A 194 0.52 0.57 -26.32
CA GLY A 194 0.54 -0.86 -26.01
C GLY A 194 -0.81 -1.47 -25.63
N ILE A 195 -1.88 -0.65 -25.55
CA ILE A 195 -3.25 -1.16 -25.36
C ILE A 195 -3.66 -2.05 -26.55
N LYS A 196 -4.04 -3.29 -26.25
CA LYS A 196 -4.65 -4.22 -27.19
C LYS A 196 -6.16 -4.00 -27.26
N ILE A 197 -6.74 -4.20 -28.44
CA ILE A 197 -8.17 -4.06 -28.68
C ILE A 197 -8.83 -5.41 -28.41
N LEU A 198 -9.77 -5.47 -27.45
CA LEU A 198 -10.45 -6.69 -27.02
C LEU A 198 -11.05 -7.46 -28.20
N GLU A 199 -11.67 -6.73 -29.13
CA GLU A 199 -12.34 -7.26 -30.31
C GLU A 199 -11.38 -7.85 -31.36
N GLU A 200 -10.07 -7.59 -31.24
CA GLU A 200 -9.02 -8.11 -32.12
C GLU A 200 -8.22 -9.25 -31.47
N LEU A 201 -8.46 -9.55 -30.19
CA LEU A 201 -7.77 -10.62 -29.50
C LEU A 201 -8.27 -12.00 -29.94
N SER A 202 -7.38 -12.97 -29.87
CA SER A 202 -7.65 -14.40 -30.03
C SER A 202 -6.88 -15.18 -28.95
N GLU A 203 -7.24 -16.44 -28.71
CA GLU A 203 -6.45 -17.30 -27.81
C GLU A 203 -4.99 -17.42 -28.25
N GLU A 204 -4.74 -17.47 -29.57
CA GLU A 204 -3.38 -17.52 -30.12
C GLU A 204 -2.60 -16.25 -29.78
N SER A 205 -3.21 -15.08 -29.95
CA SER A 205 -2.57 -13.81 -29.58
C SER A 205 -2.28 -13.71 -28.07
N LEU A 206 -3.12 -14.29 -27.21
CA LEU A 206 -2.87 -14.36 -25.77
C LEU A 206 -1.67 -15.26 -25.48
N ARG A 207 -1.62 -16.45 -26.10
CA ARG A 207 -0.51 -17.40 -26.00
C ARG A 207 0.82 -16.81 -26.44
N GLU A 208 0.84 -16.06 -27.54
CA GLU A 208 2.04 -15.35 -28.01
C GLU A 208 2.59 -14.35 -26.97
N ASN A 209 1.74 -13.86 -26.07
CA ASN A 209 2.13 -12.99 -24.95
C ASN A 209 2.42 -13.77 -23.65
N GLY A 210 2.47 -15.10 -23.71
CA GLY A 210 2.71 -15.97 -22.55
C GLY A 210 1.53 -16.00 -21.57
N ILE A 211 0.31 -15.81 -22.07
CA ILE A 211 -0.93 -15.84 -21.28
C ILE A 211 -1.83 -16.94 -21.84
N GLU A 212 -2.12 -17.92 -20.99
CA GLU A 212 -3.00 -19.05 -21.30
C GLU A 212 -4.22 -19.05 -20.38
N PHE A 213 -5.24 -19.81 -20.76
CA PHE A 213 -6.38 -20.04 -19.89
C PHE A 213 -6.08 -21.15 -18.86
N PRO A 214 -6.56 -21.00 -17.61
CA PRO A 214 -7.25 -19.83 -17.09
C PRO A 214 -6.33 -18.60 -16.97
N LEU A 215 -6.90 -17.40 -17.02
CA LEU A 215 -6.19 -16.12 -16.86
C LEU A 215 -6.86 -15.24 -15.80
N ILE A 216 -6.20 -14.13 -15.44
CA ILE A 216 -6.74 -13.09 -14.56
C ILE A 216 -7.05 -11.83 -15.37
N ILE A 217 -8.24 -11.25 -15.15
CA ILE A 217 -8.52 -9.85 -15.50
C ILE A 217 -8.53 -9.01 -14.22
N LYS A 218 -7.92 -7.82 -14.25
CA LYS A 218 -7.91 -6.90 -13.10
C LYS A 218 -7.81 -5.42 -13.49
N PRO A 219 -8.38 -4.49 -12.71
CA PRO A 219 -8.15 -3.06 -12.89
C PRO A 219 -6.67 -2.71 -12.75
N VAL A 220 -6.23 -1.71 -13.51
CA VAL A 220 -4.85 -1.19 -13.44
C VAL A 220 -4.59 -0.56 -12.07
N ARG A 221 -5.51 0.29 -11.61
CA ARG A 221 -5.51 0.88 -10.27
C ARG A 221 -6.74 0.39 -9.51
N GLY A 222 -6.53 -0.50 -8.54
CA GLY A 222 -7.60 -1.14 -7.78
C GLY A 222 -7.23 -1.32 -6.31
N ARG A 223 -8.21 -1.71 -5.48
CA ARG A 223 -8.01 -1.94 -4.04
C ARG A 223 -8.51 -3.31 -3.62
N GLY A 224 -7.69 -4.05 -2.86
CA GLY A 224 -8.11 -5.23 -2.11
C GLY A 224 -8.63 -6.40 -2.94
N SER A 225 -8.27 -6.49 -4.23
CA SER A 225 -8.81 -7.43 -5.22
C SER A 225 -10.22 -7.10 -5.76
N GLU A 226 -10.72 -5.88 -5.55
CA GLU A 226 -11.95 -5.42 -6.21
C GLU A 226 -11.75 -5.39 -7.74
N GLY A 227 -12.69 -6.00 -8.47
CA GLY A 227 -12.65 -6.12 -9.93
C GLY A 227 -11.69 -7.18 -10.48
N VAL A 228 -11.04 -7.97 -9.60
CA VAL A 228 -10.15 -9.07 -10.02
C VAL A 228 -10.96 -10.33 -10.25
N GLU A 229 -10.85 -10.92 -11.44
CA GLU A 229 -11.55 -12.15 -11.77
C GLU A 229 -10.66 -13.17 -12.47
N LYS A 230 -10.80 -14.43 -12.08
CA LYS A 230 -10.30 -15.58 -12.84
C LYS A 230 -11.28 -15.89 -13.99
N VAL A 231 -10.72 -16.15 -15.16
CA VAL A 231 -11.47 -16.49 -16.37
C VAL A 231 -10.91 -17.75 -16.99
N ASP A 232 -11.79 -18.72 -17.29
CA ASP A 232 -11.37 -20.09 -17.65
C ASP A 232 -11.34 -20.37 -19.16
N ASN A 233 -11.94 -19.52 -19.99
CA ASN A 233 -11.98 -19.69 -21.45
C ASN A 233 -12.19 -18.36 -22.18
N PHE A 234 -12.01 -18.37 -23.50
CA PHE A 234 -12.06 -17.17 -24.33
C PHE A 234 -13.43 -16.48 -24.36
N ASP A 235 -14.52 -17.24 -24.45
CA ASP A 235 -15.87 -16.68 -24.47
C ASP A 235 -16.17 -15.91 -23.17
N SER A 236 -15.86 -16.53 -22.03
CA SER A 236 -16.00 -15.90 -20.71
C SER A 236 -15.06 -14.70 -20.56
N PHE A 237 -13.88 -14.73 -21.19
CA PHE A 237 -12.95 -13.60 -21.19
C PHE A 237 -13.54 -12.38 -21.90
N VAL A 238 -14.13 -12.56 -23.07
CA VAL A 238 -14.78 -11.46 -23.80
C VAL A 238 -15.97 -10.92 -23.00
N GLU A 239 -16.81 -11.80 -22.46
CA GLU A 239 -17.99 -11.41 -21.67
C GLU A 239 -17.60 -10.59 -20.42
N LYS A 240 -16.73 -11.16 -19.58
CA LYS A 240 -16.33 -10.53 -18.31
C LYS A 240 -15.52 -9.26 -18.52
N SER A 241 -14.65 -9.22 -19.52
CA SER A 241 -13.91 -8.01 -19.89
C SER A 241 -14.85 -6.88 -20.31
N THR A 242 -15.86 -7.19 -21.12
CA THR A 242 -16.88 -6.23 -21.55
C THR A 242 -17.72 -5.75 -20.36
N GLN A 243 -18.05 -6.63 -19.41
CA GLN A 243 -18.74 -6.22 -18.19
C GLN A 243 -17.86 -5.32 -17.33
N LEU A 244 -16.60 -5.69 -17.10
CA LEU A 244 -15.66 -4.95 -16.25
C LEU A 244 -15.46 -3.51 -16.75
N ILE A 245 -15.15 -3.34 -18.05
CA ILE A 245 -14.82 -2.04 -18.63
C ILE A 245 -16.02 -1.08 -18.76
N ASN A 246 -17.24 -1.63 -18.79
CA ASN A 246 -18.48 -0.84 -18.89
C ASN A 246 -19.10 -0.48 -17.53
N GLN A 247 -18.53 -0.95 -16.42
CA GLN A 247 -18.98 -0.52 -15.10
C GLN A 247 -18.73 0.97 -14.91
N THR A 248 -19.75 1.68 -14.40
CA THR A 248 -19.67 3.11 -14.11
C THR A 248 -20.08 3.40 -12.66
N ILE A 249 -19.55 4.50 -12.13
CA ILE A 249 -19.96 5.09 -10.85
C ILE A 249 -20.38 6.54 -11.06
N GLN A 250 -21.19 7.07 -10.15
CA GLN A 250 -21.62 8.46 -10.18
C GLN A 250 -20.62 9.33 -9.41
N VAL A 251 -20.02 10.30 -10.09
CA VAL A 251 -19.12 11.29 -9.50
C VAL A 251 -19.60 12.67 -9.96
N ASN A 252 -19.96 13.54 -9.00
CA ASN A 252 -20.51 14.87 -9.30
C ASN A 252 -21.68 14.85 -10.31
N ASN A 253 -22.61 13.90 -10.14
CA ASN A 253 -23.76 13.65 -11.03
C ASN A 253 -23.39 13.31 -12.50
N LYS A 254 -22.17 12.81 -12.74
CA LYS A 254 -21.75 12.30 -14.04
C LYS A 254 -21.33 10.83 -13.92
N PRO A 255 -21.74 9.96 -14.86
CA PRO A 255 -21.21 8.60 -14.92
C PRO A 255 -19.74 8.67 -15.34
N VAL A 256 -18.87 8.02 -14.57
CA VAL A 256 -17.46 7.83 -14.90
C VAL A 256 -17.13 6.34 -14.87
N PRO A 257 -16.21 5.84 -15.70
CA PRO A 257 -15.80 4.44 -15.65
C PRO A 257 -15.26 4.06 -14.27
N LYS A 258 -15.82 3.00 -13.68
CA LYS A 258 -15.48 2.55 -12.32
C LYS A 258 -14.02 2.11 -12.22
N TYR A 259 -13.54 1.37 -13.21
CA TYR A 259 -12.19 0.81 -13.27
C TYR A 259 -11.33 1.49 -14.35
N GLY A 260 -11.79 2.63 -14.87
CA GLY A 260 -11.18 3.35 -15.98
C GLY A 260 -11.46 2.73 -17.34
N TYR A 261 -10.53 2.99 -18.27
CA TYR A 261 -10.74 2.79 -19.71
C TYR A 261 -10.00 1.58 -20.28
N TYR A 262 -9.18 0.93 -19.47
CA TYR A 262 -8.43 -0.27 -19.85
C TYR A 262 -8.13 -1.07 -18.58
N PHE A 263 -7.88 -2.37 -18.75
CA PHE A 263 -7.62 -3.30 -17.67
C PHE A 263 -6.44 -4.19 -18.02
N ILE A 264 -5.90 -4.88 -17.01
CA ILE A 264 -4.80 -5.82 -17.16
C ILE A 264 -5.38 -7.21 -17.39
N VAL A 265 -4.84 -7.90 -18.40
CA VAL A 265 -4.97 -9.35 -18.58
C VAL A 265 -3.63 -9.96 -18.18
N GLU A 266 -3.63 -10.90 -17.24
CA GLU A 266 -2.43 -11.47 -16.62
C GLU A 266 -2.51 -12.99 -16.59
N GLU A 267 -1.36 -13.67 -16.70
CA GLU A 267 -1.28 -15.12 -16.55
C GLU A 267 -1.82 -15.57 -15.18
N PHE A 268 -2.56 -16.68 -15.15
CA PHE A 268 -2.97 -17.28 -13.88
C PHE A 268 -1.86 -18.16 -13.33
N LEU A 269 -1.40 -17.85 -12.13
CA LEU A 269 -0.48 -18.68 -11.36
C LEU A 269 -1.31 -19.52 -10.37
N ASN A 270 -1.25 -20.85 -10.53
CA ASN A 270 -2.10 -21.81 -9.83
C ASN A 270 -1.47 -22.39 -8.55
N GLY A 271 -0.23 -22.02 -8.23
CA GLY A 271 0.48 -22.50 -7.05
C GLY A 271 0.18 -21.70 -5.78
N ASP A 272 1.08 -21.83 -4.81
CA ASP A 272 1.00 -21.19 -3.50
C ASP A 272 1.16 -19.67 -3.60
N GLU A 273 0.29 -18.92 -2.91
CA GLU A 273 0.40 -17.47 -2.78
C GLU A 273 1.23 -17.10 -1.55
N LEU A 274 2.27 -16.30 -1.78
CA LEU A 274 3.10 -15.70 -0.73
C LEU A 274 2.97 -14.19 -0.77
N THR A 275 2.88 -13.59 0.41
CA THR A 275 3.01 -12.15 0.58
C THR A 275 4.33 -11.86 1.28
N LEU A 276 5.11 -10.94 0.73
CA LEU A 276 6.31 -10.41 1.35
C LEU A 276 6.11 -8.95 1.75
N THR A 277 6.39 -8.63 3.00
CA THR A 277 6.57 -7.25 3.45
C THR A 277 8.05 -6.90 3.32
N VAL A 278 8.37 -5.93 2.46
CA VAL A 278 9.75 -5.49 2.24
C VAL A 278 9.96 -4.16 2.95
N MET A 279 10.93 -4.14 3.85
CA MET A 279 11.31 -3.01 4.68
C MET A 279 12.36 -2.14 3.94
N PRO A 280 12.38 -0.81 4.15
CA PRO A 280 13.42 0.04 3.58
C PRO A 280 14.80 -0.23 4.24
N PRO A 281 15.90 0.20 3.60
CA PRO A 281 17.21 0.21 4.25
C PRO A 281 17.18 1.04 5.53
N GLY A 282 18.04 0.70 6.48
CA GLY A 282 18.20 1.46 7.72
C GLY A 282 18.58 0.61 8.92
N ASN A 283 18.42 1.19 10.11
CA ASN A 283 18.80 0.57 11.37
C ASN A 283 17.58 0.01 12.10
N TYR A 284 17.68 -1.24 12.53
CA TYR A 284 16.59 -2.00 13.14
C TYR A 284 17.06 -2.69 14.43
N ILE A 285 16.15 -2.86 15.38
CA ILE A 285 16.39 -3.65 16.59
C ILE A 285 15.74 -5.01 16.38
N MET A 286 16.55 -6.06 16.32
CA MET A 286 16.12 -7.44 16.11
C MET A 286 16.34 -8.24 17.40
N TYR A 287 15.52 -9.28 17.64
CA TYR A 287 15.67 -10.19 18.78
C TYR A 287 15.83 -9.45 20.12
N ASP A 288 14.92 -8.50 20.37
CA ASP A 288 14.79 -7.66 21.57
C ASP A 288 15.94 -6.68 21.90
N ILE A 289 17.16 -6.87 21.39
CA ILE A 289 18.32 -6.04 21.77
C ILE A 289 19.39 -5.83 20.70
N GLN A 290 19.34 -6.53 19.56
CA GLN A 290 20.43 -6.45 18.57
C GLN A 290 20.15 -5.36 17.54
N GLU A 291 20.94 -4.28 17.56
CA GLU A 291 20.94 -3.32 16.46
C GLU A 291 21.59 -3.95 15.22
N MET A 292 20.85 -3.95 14.10
CA MET A 292 21.32 -4.40 12.80
C MET A 292 21.13 -3.30 11.77
N GLU A 293 22.17 -3.06 10.99
CA GLU A 293 22.14 -2.16 9.84
C GLU A 293 21.84 -2.97 8.57
N PHE A 294 20.83 -2.54 7.83
CA PHE A 294 20.51 -3.06 6.50
C PHE A 294 20.80 -1.97 5.47
N SER A 295 21.85 -2.17 4.68
CA SER A 295 22.25 -1.23 3.62
C SER A 295 21.31 -1.24 2.42
N ASN A 296 20.52 -2.30 2.25
CA ASN A 296 19.56 -2.50 1.17
C ASN A 296 18.17 -2.78 1.74
N HIS A 297 17.16 -2.73 0.87
CA HIS A 297 15.83 -3.24 1.19
C HIS A 297 15.90 -4.71 1.60
N TRP A 298 15.09 -5.11 2.58
CA TRP A 298 15.12 -6.45 3.14
C TRP A 298 13.71 -6.94 3.45
N ALA A 299 13.44 -8.23 3.28
CA ALA A 299 12.10 -8.79 3.52
C ALA A 299 11.92 -9.31 4.95
N LEU A 300 10.72 -9.10 5.50
CA LEU A 300 10.20 -9.90 6.60
C LEU A 300 9.88 -11.34 6.12
N PRO A 301 9.75 -12.32 7.03
CA PRO A 301 9.39 -13.68 6.66
C PRO A 301 8.14 -13.77 5.77
N PRO A 302 8.15 -14.61 4.71
CA PRO A 302 7.02 -14.74 3.81
C PRO A 302 5.76 -15.21 4.53
N VAL A 303 4.61 -14.63 4.18
CA VAL A 303 3.30 -15.05 4.68
C VAL A 303 2.58 -15.83 3.60
N LYS A 304 2.32 -17.12 3.84
CA LYS A 304 1.51 -17.96 2.96
C LYS A 304 0.03 -17.60 3.11
N ARG A 305 -0.63 -17.38 1.99
CA ARG A 305 -2.08 -17.12 1.91
C ARG A 305 -2.81 -18.38 1.48
N PHE A 306 -3.98 -18.63 2.08
CA PHE A 306 -4.81 -19.81 1.84
C PHE A 306 -6.30 -19.45 1.81
N ASN A 307 -7.18 -20.43 1.63
CA ASN A 307 -8.64 -20.23 1.51
C ASN A 307 -9.04 -19.29 0.36
N HIS A 308 -8.38 -19.41 -0.79
CA HIS A 308 -8.73 -18.69 -2.01
C HIS A 308 -10.13 -19.05 -2.50
N GLN A 309 -10.86 -18.06 -2.98
CA GLN A 309 -12.16 -18.24 -3.65
C GLN A 309 -11.93 -18.13 -5.16
N ASN A 310 -12.17 -19.21 -5.90
CA ASN A 310 -11.92 -19.28 -7.35
C ASN A 310 -10.51 -18.88 -7.75
N GLY A 311 -9.51 -19.26 -6.95
CA GLY A 311 -8.11 -18.93 -7.20
C GLY A 311 -7.74 -17.47 -6.94
N VAL A 312 -8.60 -16.67 -6.30
CA VAL A 312 -8.30 -15.28 -5.89
C VAL A 312 -8.40 -15.19 -4.36
N ALA A 313 -7.47 -14.45 -3.74
CA ALA A 313 -7.50 -14.27 -2.30
C ALA A 313 -8.75 -13.45 -1.90
N PRO A 314 -9.48 -13.82 -0.83
CA PRO A 314 -10.69 -13.12 -0.43
C PRO A 314 -10.44 -11.62 -0.19
N TYR A 315 -11.44 -10.79 -0.52
CA TYR A 315 -11.38 -9.35 -0.27
C TYR A 315 -11.22 -9.08 1.24
N ASN A 316 -10.17 -8.35 1.60
CA ASN A 316 -9.79 -8.08 3.00
C ASN A 316 -10.85 -7.35 3.84
N GLY A 317 -11.88 -6.76 3.22
CA GLY A 317 -13.00 -6.15 3.95
C GLY A 317 -14.12 -7.12 4.35
N ILE A 318 -14.04 -8.39 3.95
CA ILE A 318 -15.03 -9.43 4.28
C ILE A 318 -14.45 -10.50 5.21
N VAL A 319 -13.20 -10.90 4.97
CA VAL A 319 -12.50 -11.93 5.77
C VAL A 319 -11.28 -11.30 6.44
N ALA A 320 -11.19 -11.44 7.77
CA ALA A 320 -10.02 -11.01 8.52
C ALA A 320 -8.77 -11.74 8.01
N VAL A 321 -7.68 -11.00 7.82
CA VAL A 321 -6.43 -11.50 7.23
C VAL A 321 -5.85 -12.68 8.02
N VAL A 322 -5.96 -12.65 9.34
CA VAL A 322 -5.50 -13.74 10.22
C VAL A 322 -6.17 -15.10 9.94
N ASN A 323 -7.35 -15.10 9.30
CA ASN A 323 -8.09 -16.33 9.00
C ASN A 323 -7.71 -16.95 7.64
N ASN A 324 -6.85 -16.29 6.87
CA ASN A 324 -6.43 -16.74 5.53
C ASN A 324 -4.93 -16.59 5.28
N SER A 325 -4.14 -16.43 6.36
CA SER A 325 -2.72 -16.13 6.28
C SER A 325 -1.95 -16.76 7.43
N VAL A 326 -0.78 -17.34 7.14
CA VAL A 326 0.14 -17.92 8.13
C VAL A 326 1.58 -17.66 7.70
N VAL A 327 2.48 -17.40 8.65
CA VAL A 327 3.90 -17.28 8.31
C VAL A 327 4.42 -18.62 7.80
N LEU A 328 5.17 -18.57 6.70
CA LEU A 328 5.83 -19.74 6.16
C LEU A 328 7.07 -20.04 7.01
N LYS A 329 7.16 -21.27 7.53
CA LYS A 329 8.30 -21.73 8.33
C LYS A 329 9.34 -22.42 7.45
N ASP A 330 10.58 -22.47 7.94
CA ASP A 330 11.70 -23.21 7.32
C ASP A 330 12.04 -22.78 5.87
N PHE A 331 11.63 -21.57 5.49
CA PHE A 331 11.80 -21.01 4.15
C PHE A 331 13.27 -20.72 3.78
N ASP A 332 14.17 -20.71 4.76
CA ASP A 332 15.62 -20.51 4.57
C ASP A 332 16.27 -21.61 3.72
N SER A 333 15.69 -22.81 3.72
CA SER A 333 16.20 -23.96 2.97
C SER A 333 15.64 -24.10 1.55
N ASP A 334 14.60 -23.34 1.20
CA ASP A 334 13.93 -23.41 -0.10
C ASP A 334 14.53 -22.38 -1.08
N GLU A 335 15.26 -22.87 -2.07
CA GLU A 335 15.96 -22.04 -3.05
C GLU A 335 14.99 -21.16 -3.88
N ALA A 336 13.79 -21.66 -4.20
CA ALA A 336 12.81 -20.90 -4.98
C ALA A 336 12.25 -19.74 -4.16
N ILE A 337 12.01 -19.97 -2.86
CA ILE A 337 11.55 -18.93 -1.94
C ILE A 337 12.65 -17.88 -1.71
N GLN A 338 13.91 -18.31 -1.52
CA GLN A 338 15.02 -17.37 -1.37
C GLN A 338 15.23 -16.51 -2.62
N LYS A 339 15.08 -17.08 -3.82
CA LYS A 339 15.14 -16.33 -5.08
C LYS A 339 14.05 -15.25 -5.16
N ILE A 340 12.80 -15.58 -4.83
CA ILE A 340 11.72 -14.59 -4.89
C ILE A 340 11.82 -13.53 -3.79
N ILE A 341 12.34 -13.88 -2.60
CA ILE A 341 12.67 -12.90 -1.57
C ILE A 341 13.66 -11.86 -2.12
N LYS A 342 14.78 -12.31 -2.69
CA LYS A 342 15.79 -11.41 -3.28
C LYS A 342 15.24 -10.57 -4.42
N ALA A 343 14.36 -11.14 -5.25
CA ALA A 343 13.68 -10.39 -6.30
C ALA A 343 12.74 -9.31 -5.75
N CYS A 344 12.02 -9.59 -4.66
CA CYS A 344 11.15 -8.63 -3.98
C CYS A 344 11.95 -7.49 -3.32
N GLU A 345 13.09 -7.81 -2.71
CA GLU A 345 14.04 -6.82 -2.19
C GLU A 345 14.54 -5.90 -3.30
N LYS A 346 14.93 -6.48 -4.45
CA LYS A 346 15.34 -5.68 -5.62
C LYS A 346 14.20 -4.84 -6.20
N ALA A 347 12.98 -5.37 -6.23
CA ALA A 347 11.81 -4.63 -6.67
C ALA A 347 11.55 -3.40 -5.77
N ALA A 348 11.70 -3.55 -4.45
CA ALA A 348 11.57 -2.46 -3.48
C ALA A 348 12.63 -1.36 -3.68
N GLU A 349 13.85 -1.75 -4.04
CA GLU A 349 14.91 -0.82 -4.42
C GLU A 349 14.55 -0.03 -5.68
N LEU A 350 14.08 -0.71 -6.74
CA LEU A 350 13.73 -0.10 -8.03
C LEU A 350 12.57 0.91 -7.90
N VAL A 351 11.58 0.61 -7.05
CA VAL A 351 10.48 1.54 -6.75
C VAL A 351 10.84 2.58 -5.70
N GLN A 352 12.10 2.58 -5.23
CA GLN A 352 12.64 3.52 -4.25
C GLN A 352 11.79 3.61 -2.97
N ALA A 353 11.34 2.45 -2.47
CA ALA A 353 10.48 2.38 -1.30
C ALA A 353 11.15 3.03 -0.08
N LYS A 354 10.48 4.00 0.54
CA LYS A 354 10.92 4.73 1.75
C LYS A 354 10.27 4.22 3.04
N ALA A 355 9.22 3.43 2.89
CA ALA A 355 8.49 2.77 3.97
C ALA A 355 8.17 1.33 3.53
N PRO A 356 7.64 0.46 4.42
CA PRO A 356 7.33 -0.91 4.04
C PRO A 356 6.37 -0.96 2.85
N ILE A 357 6.70 -1.83 1.89
CA ILE A 357 5.80 -2.19 0.79
C ILE A 357 5.38 -3.65 0.92
N ARG A 358 4.32 -4.02 0.21
CA ARG A 358 3.90 -5.42 0.11
C ARG A 358 4.02 -5.89 -1.32
N ILE A 359 4.59 -7.07 -1.52
CA ILE A 359 4.66 -7.73 -2.82
C ILE A 359 4.01 -9.10 -2.69
N ASP A 360 2.98 -9.33 -3.50
CA ASP A 360 2.28 -10.60 -3.57
C ASP A 360 2.84 -11.40 -4.75
N CYS A 361 3.19 -12.65 -4.45
CA CYS A 361 3.83 -13.60 -5.34
C CYS A 361 3.02 -14.89 -5.40
N ARG A 362 3.12 -15.61 -6.50
CA ARG A 362 2.58 -16.97 -6.61
C ARG A 362 3.55 -17.92 -7.23
N SER A 363 3.53 -19.16 -6.77
CA SER A 363 4.27 -20.21 -7.44
C SER A 363 3.57 -20.71 -8.69
N HIS A 364 4.37 -21.25 -9.59
CA HIS A 364 3.95 -22.00 -10.74
C HIS A 364 4.92 -23.15 -10.97
N GLN A 365 4.37 -24.25 -11.49
CA GLN A 365 5.14 -25.46 -11.77
C GLN A 365 5.78 -25.34 -13.15
N THR A 366 7.10 -25.35 -13.22
CA THR A 366 7.84 -25.58 -14.48
C THR A 366 8.06 -27.08 -14.70
N SER A 367 8.62 -27.46 -15.84
CA SER A 367 8.99 -28.86 -16.13
C SER A 367 9.92 -29.46 -15.08
N ASP A 368 10.79 -28.64 -14.49
CA ASP A 368 11.94 -29.11 -13.70
C ASP A 368 11.94 -28.61 -12.26
N SER A 369 11.15 -27.59 -11.92
CA SER A 369 11.12 -27.00 -10.57
C SER A 369 9.85 -26.19 -10.27
N VAL A 370 9.64 -25.86 -9.00
CA VAL A 370 8.66 -24.84 -8.59
C VAL A 370 9.36 -23.49 -8.62
N GLU A 371 8.78 -22.52 -9.34
CA GLU A 371 9.26 -21.14 -9.38
C GLU A 371 8.18 -20.19 -8.87
N PHE A 372 8.57 -18.96 -8.52
CA PHE A 372 7.64 -17.91 -8.08
C PHE A 372 7.73 -16.68 -8.98
N LYS A 373 6.59 -16.03 -9.19
CA LYS A 373 6.50 -14.73 -9.86
C LYS A 373 5.71 -13.73 -9.00
N MET A 374 6.12 -12.47 -9.04
CA MET A 374 5.38 -11.34 -8.51
C MET A 374 4.17 -11.03 -9.40
N PHE A 375 3.04 -10.71 -8.79
CA PHE A 375 1.83 -10.33 -9.53
C PHE A 375 1.15 -9.05 -8.99
N ASP A 376 1.46 -8.62 -7.78
CA ASP A 376 0.95 -7.36 -7.22
C ASP A 376 1.98 -6.70 -6.31
N LEU A 377 2.43 -5.49 -6.67
CA LEU A 377 3.25 -4.63 -5.80
C LEU A 377 2.37 -3.52 -5.25
N ASN A 378 2.36 -3.37 -3.93
CA ASN A 378 1.59 -2.35 -3.22
C ASN A 378 2.50 -1.46 -2.39
N MET A 379 2.65 -0.21 -2.84
CA MET A 379 3.46 0.83 -2.20
C MET A 379 2.94 1.22 -0.80
N LYS A 380 1.66 1.00 -0.50
CA LYS A 380 1.04 1.30 0.79
C LYS A 380 0.27 0.10 1.34
N PRO A 381 0.93 -0.84 2.03
CA PRO A 381 0.24 -1.94 2.67
C PRO A 381 -0.78 -1.47 3.72
N ASN A 382 -1.73 -2.36 4.04
CA ASN A 382 -2.54 -2.17 5.23
C ASN A 382 -1.65 -2.37 6.47
N MET A 383 -1.77 -1.48 7.45
CA MET A 383 -1.02 -1.52 8.71
C MET A 383 -1.95 -1.57 9.92
N THR A 384 -3.18 -2.05 9.76
CA THR A 384 -4.04 -2.39 10.91
C THR A 384 -3.35 -3.37 11.85
N GLY A 385 -3.60 -3.24 13.15
CA GLY A 385 -3.09 -4.15 14.16
C GLY A 385 -3.86 -4.09 15.48
N PRO A 386 -3.46 -4.91 16.46
CA PRO A 386 -4.13 -5.09 17.74
C PRO A 386 -3.84 -3.95 18.74
N GLY A 387 -4.46 -4.01 19.91
CA GLY A 387 -4.15 -3.17 21.07
C GLY A 387 -5.27 -2.22 21.52
N ARG A 388 -6.23 -1.90 20.64
CA ARG A 388 -7.46 -1.17 20.98
C ARG A 388 -8.62 -2.15 21.18
N ASP A 389 -9.65 -1.70 21.91
CA ASP A 389 -10.80 -2.54 22.29
C ASP A 389 -11.44 -3.25 21.08
N ASN A 390 -11.67 -4.55 21.21
CA ASN A 390 -12.19 -5.44 20.16
C ASN A 390 -11.36 -5.53 18.87
N ARG A 391 -10.04 -5.20 18.90
CA ARG A 391 -9.17 -5.24 17.72
C ARG A 391 -8.04 -6.27 17.78
N ASP A 392 -8.05 -7.17 18.75
CA ASP A 392 -6.95 -8.15 18.96
C ASP A 392 -6.67 -9.08 17.77
N ASN A 393 -7.66 -9.32 16.90
CA ASN A 393 -7.55 -10.17 15.72
C ASN A 393 -7.40 -9.39 14.39
N GLN A 394 -6.99 -8.12 14.44
CA GLN A 394 -6.92 -7.23 13.27
C GLN A 394 -5.51 -7.12 12.67
N ASP A 395 -4.63 -8.11 12.93
CA ASP A 395 -3.28 -8.10 12.39
C ASP A 395 -3.25 -7.98 10.86
N SER A 396 -2.46 -7.03 10.38
CA SER A 396 -2.04 -6.96 8.99
C SER A 396 -1.07 -8.11 8.63
N LEU A 397 -0.91 -8.38 7.33
CA LEU A 397 0.09 -9.33 6.82
C LEU A 397 1.51 -8.97 7.32
N SER A 398 1.82 -7.67 7.41
CA SER A 398 3.09 -7.20 7.97
C SER A 398 3.24 -7.51 9.45
N ALA A 399 2.18 -7.36 10.25
CA ALA A 399 2.20 -7.72 11.67
C ALA A 399 2.35 -9.24 11.88
N ILE A 400 1.68 -10.05 11.04
CA ILE A 400 1.83 -11.51 11.02
C ILE A 400 3.29 -11.89 10.73
N ALA A 401 3.89 -11.31 9.67
CA ALA A 401 5.28 -11.55 9.30
C ALA A 401 6.28 -11.12 10.40
N ALA A 402 6.05 -9.94 10.99
CA ALA A 402 6.92 -9.37 12.01
C ALA A 402 7.00 -10.23 13.29
N ARG A 403 5.90 -10.89 13.67
CA ARG A 403 5.88 -11.77 14.86
C ARG A 403 6.87 -12.92 14.79
N GLU A 404 7.12 -13.44 13.59
CA GLU A 404 8.06 -14.55 13.42
C GLU A 404 9.50 -14.16 13.75
N ILE A 405 9.85 -12.88 13.58
CA ILE A 405 11.17 -12.35 13.98
C ILE A 405 11.16 -11.74 15.39
N GLY A 406 10.10 -12.00 16.18
CA GLY A 406 9.97 -11.55 17.56
C GLY A 406 9.36 -10.16 17.74
N TRP A 407 9.01 -9.45 16.66
CA TRP A 407 8.37 -8.14 16.77
C TRP A 407 6.87 -8.27 17.02
N ASN A 408 6.41 -7.68 18.12
CA ASN A 408 4.98 -7.42 18.25
C ASN A 408 4.56 -6.23 17.36
N TYR A 409 3.28 -5.90 17.32
CA TYR A 409 2.78 -4.81 16.48
C TYR A 409 3.39 -3.45 16.86
N GLN A 410 3.56 -3.19 18.15
CA GLN A 410 4.21 -1.98 18.64
C GLN A 410 5.69 -1.89 18.20
N ASP A 411 6.44 -2.99 18.26
CA ASP A 411 7.82 -3.05 17.79
C ASP A 411 7.90 -2.74 16.29
N LEU A 412 7.04 -3.37 15.48
CA LEU A 412 6.95 -3.09 14.04
C LEU A 412 6.73 -1.60 13.78
N LEU A 413 5.79 -0.95 14.49
CA LEU A 413 5.53 0.47 14.33
C LEU A 413 6.72 1.35 14.74
N LEU A 414 7.43 0.98 15.81
CA LEU A 414 8.64 1.68 16.22
C LEU A 414 9.76 1.54 15.18
N MET A 415 9.89 0.37 14.57
CA MET A 415 10.87 0.12 13.51
C MET A 415 10.56 0.92 12.26
N ILE A 416 9.29 1.02 11.87
CA ILE A 416 8.83 1.88 10.77
C ILE A 416 9.09 3.36 11.09
N LEU A 417 8.74 3.79 12.31
CA LEU A 417 8.96 5.18 12.77
C LEU A 417 10.44 5.56 12.70
N ASN A 418 11.34 4.65 13.07
CA ASN A 418 12.78 4.93 13.05
C ASN A 418 13.32 5.18 11.64
N GLN A 419 12.60 4.75 10.58
CA GLN A 419 12.95 4.99 9.19
C GLN A 419 12.30 6.25 8.61
N SER A 420 11.73 7.13 9.45
CA SER A 420 11.25 8.42 8.98
C SER A 420 12.35 9.21 8.29
N TRP A 421 11.98 9.89 7.20
CA TRP A 421 12.90 10.59 6.31
C TRP A 421 12.58 12.09 6.26
N HIS A 422 13.54 12.87 5.77
CA HIS A 422 13.43 14.32 5.56
C HIS A 422 13.14 14.64 4.10
#